data_AF-A0A938B4D9-F1
#
_entry.id   AF-A0A938B4D9-F1
#
_cell.length_a   1.000
_cell.length_b   1.000
_cell.length_c   1.000
_cell.angle_alpha   90.00
_cell.angle_beta   90.00
_cell.angle_gamma   90.00
#
_symmetry.space_group_name_H-M   'P 1'
#
loop_
_entity.id
_entity.type
_entity.pdbx_description
1 polymer ?
#
loop_
_entity_poly.entity_id
_entity_poly.type
_entity_poly.pdbx_seq_one_letter_code
_entity_poly.pdbx_strand_id
1 'polypeptide(L)' 'MTFEEILSQAMALLQRQGRVSYRALKRQFDLDEAYVEDVKLELIEVHQVAVDQDNTMLVW' A
#
# COMPACT_ATOMS: atom_id res chain seq x y z
N MET A 1 -5.78 8.63 -11.54
CA MET A 1 -5.90 7.19 -11.25
C MET A 1 -7.02 7.03 -10.24
N THR A 2 -7.85 6.01 -10.39
CA THR A 2 -8.87 5.68 -9.39
C THR A 2 -8.24 4.98 -8.20
N PHE A 3 -9.00 4.86 -7.12
CA PHE A 3 -8.57 4.10 -5.95
C PHE A 3 -8.29 2.63 -6.26
N GLU A 4 -9.17 1.98 -7.02
CA GLU A 4 -9.00 0.58 -7.44
C GLU A 4 -7.72 0.39 -8.28
N GLU A 5 -7.40 1.32 -9.18
CA GLU A 5 -6.17 1.28 -9.98
C GLU A 5 -4.92 1.38 -9.11
N ILE A 6 -4.94 2.21 -8.05
CA ILE A 6 -3.82 2.36 -7.12
C ILE A 6 -3.69 1.10 -6.26
N LEU A 7 -4.79 0.56 -5.75
CA LEU A 7 -4.80 -0.64 -4.93
C LEU A 7 -4.23 -1.84 -5.70
N SER A 8 -4.68 -2.04 -6.94
CA SER A 8 -4.18 -3.09 -7.82
C SER A 8 -2.68 -2.97 -8.09
N GLN A 9 -2.19 -1.75 -8.37
CA GLN A 9 -0.77 -1.50 -8.58
C GLN A 9 0.06 -1.65 -7.30
N ALA A 10 -0.47 -1.25 -6.15
CA ALA A 10 0.19 -1.42 -4.84
C ALA A 10 0.32 -2.90 -4.47
N MET A 11 -0.73 -3.71 -4.70
CA MET A 11 -0.67 -5.17 -4.52
C MET A 11 0.38 -5.80 -5.42
N ALA A 12 0.40 -5.47 -6.72
CA ALA A 12 1.38 -6.00 -7.65
C ALA A 12 2.82 -5.60 -7.27
N LEU A 13 3.01 -4.37 -6.78
CA LEU A 13 4.30 -3.89 -6.30
C LEU A 13 4.76 -4.67 -5.05
N LEU A 14 3.86 -4.86 -4.09
CA LEU A 14 4.11 -5.55 -2.84
C LEU A 14 4.41 -7.03 -3.08
N GLN A 15 3.65 -7.69 -3.95
CA GLN A 15 3.90 -9.08 -4.36
C GLN A 15 5.27 -9.26 -5.03
N ARG A 16 5.68 -8.30 -5.86
CA ARG A 16 6.97 -8.36 -6.58
C ARG A 16 8.18 -8.06 -5.68
N GLN A 17 8.05 -7.11 -4.76
CA GLN A 17 9.17 -6.65 -3.91
C GLN A 17 9.20 -7.30 -2.52
N GLY A 18 8.10 -7.94 -2.11
CA GLY A 18 7.87 -8.51 -0.78
C GLY A 18 7.62 -7.46 0.31
N ARG A 19 8.00 -6.19 0.08
CA ARG A 19 7.77 -5.07 1.01
C ARG A 19 7.80 -3.73 0.30
N VAL A 20 7.06 -2.75 0.82
CA VAL A 20 7.09 -1.37 0.34
C VAL A 20 6.91 -0.38 1.50
N SER A 21 7.77 0.62 1.59
CA SER A 21 7.61 1.68 2.59
C SER A 21 6.46 2.63 2.24
N TYR A 22 5.79 3.20 3.25
CA TYR A 22 4.74 4.20 3.04
C TYR A 22 5.27 5.41 2.26
N ARG A 23 6.52 5.81 2.49
CA ARG A 23 7.16 6.91 1.74
C ARG A 23 7.33 6.58 0.25
N ALA A 24 7.65 5.33 -0.08
CA ALA A 24 7.74 4.89 -1.47
C ALA A 24 6.35 4.87 -2.12
N LEU A 25 5.34 4.38 -1.40
CA LEU A 25 3.95 4.37 -1.85
C LEU A 25 3.45 5.81 -2.14
N LYS A 26 3.65 6.74 -1.19
CA LYS A 26 3.31 8.18 -1.35
C LYS A 26 3.97 8.78 -2.58
N ARG A 27 5.28 8.56 -2.78
CA ARG A 27 6.01 9.14 -3.92
C ARG A 27 5.67 8.51 -5.26
N GLN A 28 5.39 7.22 -5.30
CA GLN A 28 5.16 6.50 -6.56
C GLN A 28 3.76 6.77 -7.12
N PHE A 29 2.78 6.97 -6.25
CA PHE A 29 1.39 7.16 -6.63
C PHE A 29 0.86 8.57 -6.35
N ASP A 30 1.72 9.48 -5.87
CA ASP A 30 1.39 10.86 -5.48
C ASP A 30 0.26 10.93 -4.43
N LEU A 31 0.41 10.13 -3.37
CA LEU A 31 -0.60 9.99 -2.32
C LEU A 31 -0.28 10.88 -1.12
N ASP A 32 -1.30 11.52 -0.59
CA ASP A 32 -1.27 12.15 0.73
C ASP A 32 -1.38 11.12 1.87
N GLU A 33 -1.36 11.59 3.11
CA GLU A 33 -1.38 10.71 4.28
C GLU A 33 -2.71 10.00 4.47
N ALA A 34 -3.83 10.69 4.29
CA ALA A 34 -5.15 10.07 4.48
C ALA A 34 -5.37 8.97 3.44
N TYR A 35 -4.98 9.22 2.19
CA TYR A 35 -5.11 8.24 1.13
C TYR A 35 -4.27 6.97 1.36
N VAL A 36 -3.07 7.11 1.95
CA VAL A 36 -2.26 5.94 2.31
C VAL A 36 -2.91 5.10 3.40
N GLU A 37 -3.59 5.73 4.35
CA GLU A 37 -4.33 4.99 5.38
C GLU A 37 -5.51 4.21 4.78
N ASP A 38 -6.22 4.77 3.79
CA ASP A 38 -7.28 4.05 3.08
C ASP A 38 -6.72 2.84 2.31
N VAL A 39 -5.59 3.01 1.61
CA VAL A 39 -4.90 1.90 0.91
C VAL A 39 -4.40 0.85 1.91
N LYS A 40 -3.88 1.27 3.06
CA LYS A 40 -3.41 0.37 4.13
C LYS A 40 -4.58 -0.47 4.68
N LEU A 41 -5.71 0.16 4.97
CA LEU A 41 -6.91 -0.53 5.44
C LEU A 41 -7.37 -1.59 4.42
N GLU A 42 -7.43 -1.24 3.14
CA GLU A 42 -7.84 -2.18 2.11
C GLU A 42 -6.86 -3.35 1.95
N LEU A 43 -5.55 -3.10 2.01
CA LEU A 43 -4.54 -4.15 1.85
C LEU A 43 -4.46 -5.10 3.06
N ILE A 44 -4.59 -4.57 4.27
CA ILE A 44 -4.43 -5.32 5.52
C ILE A 44 -5.76 -5.93 5.98
N GLU A 45 -6.81 -5.12 6.11
CA GLU A 45 -8.07 -5.54 6.73
C GLU A 45 -9.01 -6.22 5.74
N VAL A 46 -9.11 -5.69 4.51
CA VAL A 46 -10.07 -6.20 3.50
C VAL A 46 -9.46 -7.35 2.69
N HIS A 47 -8.28 -7.13 2.10
CA HIS A 47 -7.64 -8.11 1.21
C HIS A 47 -6.76 -9.10 1.97
N GLN A 48 -6.29 -8.75 3.17
CA GLN A 48 -5.42 -9.60 3.99
C GLN A 48 -4.17 -10.10 3.26
N VAL A 49 -3.61 -9.26 2.37
CA VAL A 49 -2.42 -9.56 1.55
C VAL A 49 -1.16 -8.85 2.05
N ALA A 50 -1.28 -8.06 3.12
CA ALA A 50 -0.18 -7.30 3.65
C ALA A 50 -0.26 -7.20 5.18
N VAL A 51 0.89 -6.99 5.80
CA VAL A 51 1.00 -6.62 7.22
C VAL A 51 1.75 -5.29 7.36
N ASP A 52 1.30 -4.47 8.31
CA ASP A 52 2.05 -3.29 8.74
C ASP A 52 3.28 -3.73 9.53
N GLN A 53 4.45 -3.21 9.15
CA GLN A 53 5.66 -3.35 9.91
C GLN A 53 6.13 -1.99 10.43
N ASP A 54 6.16 -1.88 11.76
CA ASP A 54 6.66 -0.74 12.52
C ASP A 54 6.00 0.61 12.16
N ASN A 55 4.79 0.59 11.60
CA ASN A 55 4.11 1.78 11.07
C ASN A 55 4.97 2.55 10.03
N THR A 56 5.83 1.84 9.31
CA THR A 56 6.74 2.42 8.29
C THR A 56 6.63 1.77 6.91
N MET A 57 6.21 0.51 6.84
CA MET A 57 6.13 -0.25 5.60
C MET A 57 5.07 -1.35 5.63
N LEU A 58 4.62 -1.74 4.44
CA LEU A 58 3.84 -2.94 4.21
C LEU A 58 4.76 -4.08 3.82
N VAL A 59 4.44 -5.29 4.26
CA VAL A 59 5.11 -6.54 3.88
C VAL A 59 4.04 -7.49 3.36
N TRP A 60 4.31 -8.17 2.23
CA TRP A 60 3.42 -9.19 1.66
C TRP A 60 3.29 -10.40 2.58
#